data_AF-A0A8C5E6N7-F1
#
_entry.id   AF-A0A8C5E6N7-F1
#
_cell.length_a   1.000
_cell.length_b   1.000
_cell.length_c   1.000
_cell.angle_alpha   90.00
_cell.angle_beta   90.00
_cell.angle_gamma   90.00
#
_symmetry.space_group_name_H-M   'P 1'
#
loop_
_entity.id
_entity.type
_entity.pdbx_description
1 polymer ?
#
loop_
_entity_poly.entity_id
_entity_poly.type
_entity_poly.pdbx_seq_one_letter_code
_entity_poly.pdbx_strand_id
1 'polypeptide(L)'
;MLGMCRGRRKFLLASLGLLFIPALTWLYLSVGSFQVKPLALSSLELQSVSQLGEGGDRQALERRVRAMEEENRALRRELSQPSHRLSGSGNRRNHSRNHSEEGTGDSEGQRVGANASDCIHQPVVDKCETIHVAIVCAGYNASRDVVTLVKSVLFHRRNPLYFHFITDSIAQQILSSLFHTWMVPAVRVDFYDADELKSEVSWIPNKHYSGIYGLMKLVLTKALPSDLQRVIVLDTDITFATDIAELWAVFHKFKGQQVLGLVENQSDWYLGNLWKNHRPWPALGRGFNTGVILLLLDRLRKLRWEQMWRLTAERELMGMLSTSLADQDIFNAVIKQNPFLVHQLPCFWNVQLSDHTRSEKCYKDVSDLKVIHWNSPKKLRVKNKHVEFFRNLYLTFLEYDGNLLRRELFGCLSEADHNSENAPDVGGTAVSALRSGL
;
A
#
# COMPACT_ATOMS: atom_id res chain seq x y z
N MET A 1 -33.21 -64.49 34.43
CA MET A 1 -32.63 -63.33 35.16
C MET A 1 -32.06 -62.30 34.19
N LEU A 2 -32.85 -61.35 33.68
CA LEU A 2 -32.32 -60.23 32.84
C LEU A 2 -33.20 -58.96 32.83
N GLY A 3 -34.18 -58.84 33.74
CA GLY A 3 -35.08 -57.67 33.81
C GLY A 3 -34.69 -56.58 34.81
N MET A 4 -33.85 -56.87 35.81
CA MET A 4 -33.64 -55.95 36.95
C MET A 4 -32.47 -54.95 36.80
N CYS A 5 -31.62 -55.09 35.78
CA CYS A 5 -30.44 -54.21 35.61
C CYS A 5 -30.66 -53.00 34.68
N ARG A 6 -31.80 -52.90 33.99
CA ARG A 6 -32.09 -51.79 33.05
C ARG A 6 -32.74 -50.57 33.72
N GLY A 7 -33.50 -50.76 34.81
CA GLY A 7 -34.14 -49.67 35.56
C GLY A 7 -33.16 -48.83 36.37
N ARG A 8 -32.18 -49.48 37.03
CA ARG A 8 -31.16 -48.80 37.86
C ARG A 8 -30.22 -47.88 37.06
N ARG A 9 -29.85 -48.25 35.83
CA ARG A 9 -29.01 -47.38 34.96
C ARG A 9 -29.74 -46.13 34.49
N LYS A 10 -31.05 -46.22 34.19
CA LYS A 10 -31.86 -45.04 33.82
C LYS A 10 -32.11 -44.12 35.02
N PHE A 11 -32.31 -44.68 36.21
CA PHE A 11 -32.40 -43.89 37.45
C PHE A 11 -31.09 -43.20 37.82
N LEU A 12 -29.94 -43.87 37.67
CA LEU A 12 -28.62 -43.27 37.91
C LEU A 12 -28.27 -42.15 36.92
N LEU A 13 -28.63 -42.29 35.64
CA LEU A 13 -28.42 -41.24 34.64
C LEU A 13 -29.36 -40.04 34.85
N ALA A 14 -30.61 -40.29 35.26
CA ALA A 14 -31.55 -39.23 35.60
C ALA A 14 -31.16 -38.49 36.89
N SER A 15 -30.65 -39.20 37.91
CA SER A 15 -30.16 -38.58 39.14
C SER A 15 -28.84 -37.83 38.94
N LEU A 16 -27.94 -38.32 38.08
CA LEU A 16 -26.75 -37.59 37.65
C LEU A 16 -27.12 -36.30 36.88
N GLY A 17 -28.13 -36.33 36.01
CA GLY A 17 -28.64 -35.14 35.32
C GLY A 17 -29.26 -34.10 36.27
N LEU A 18 -30.05 -34.54 37.25
CA LEU A 18 -30.69 -33.67 38.24
C LEU A 18 -29.71 -33.03 39.24
N LEU A 19 -28.51 -33.60 39.43
CA LEU A 19 -27.47 -33.04 40.31
C LEU A 19 -26.42 -32.24 39.55
N PHE A 20 -26.00 -32.71 38.37
CA PHE A 20 -24.94 -32.04 37.61
C PHE A 20 -25.44 -30.82 36.84
N ILE A 21 -26.69 -30.81 36.35
CA ILE A 21 -27.20 -29.66 35.60
C ILE A 21 -27.34 -28.42 36.50
N PRO A 22 -27.91 -28.51 37.73
CA PRO A 22 -27.93 -27.39 38.66
C PRO A 22 -26.53 -26.98 39.13
N ALA A 23 -25.60 -27.94 39.32
CA ALA A 23 -24.23 -27.64 39.73
C ALA A 23 -23.44 -26.92 38.62
N LEU A 24 -23.61 -27.30 37.35
CA LEU A 24 -23.00 -26.63 36.19
C LEU A 24 -23.66 -25.28 35.91
N THR A 25 -24.98 -25.14 36.07
CA THR A 25 -25.65 -23.83 35.97
C THR A 25 -25.28 -22.92 37.14
N TRP A 26 -25.12 -23.46 38.36
CA TRP A 26 -24.63 -22.70 39.50
C TRP A 26 -23.16 -22.31 39.34
N LEU A 27 -22.30 -23.19 38.78
CA LEU A 27 -20.92 -22.85 38.42
C LEU A 27 -20.87 -21.79 37.31
N TYR A 28 -21.74 -21.89 36.30
CA TYR A 28 -21.84 -20.91 35.22
C TYR A 28 -22.35 -19.54 35.71
N LEU A 29 -23.33 -19.53 36.62
CA LEU A 29 -23.88 -18.31 37.23
C LEU A 29 -22.96 -17.70 38.31
N SER A 30 -22.17 -18.51 39.01
CA SER A 30 -21.17 -18.05 39.98
C SER A 30 -19.89 -17.54 39.31
N VAL A 31 -19.48 -18.12 38.18
CA VAL A 31 -18.44 -17.56 37.30
C VAL A 31 -18.97 -16.33 36.54
N GLY A 32 -20.28 -16.26 36.28
CA GLY A 32 -20.98 -15.09 35.72
C GLY A 32 -21.17 -13.92 36.69
N SER A 33 -20.77 -14.06 37.96
CA SER A 33 -20.80 -12.99 38.96
C SER A 33 -19.44 -12.32 39.19
N PHE A 34 -18.51 -12.44 38.23
CA PHE A 34 -17.41 -11.47 38.12
C PHE A 34 -18.00 -10.14 37.67
N GLN A 35 -18.42 -9.37 38.68
CA GLN A 35 -18.44 -7.93 38.61
C GLN A 35 -17.03 -7.49 38.22
N VAL A 36 -16.82 -7.26 36.92
CA VAL A 36 -15.67 -6.53 36.43
C VAL A 36 -15.74 -5.20 37.16
N LYS A 37 -14.91 -5.04 38.20
CA LYS A 37 -14.61 -3.72 38.74
C LYS A 37 -14.27 -2.86 37.52
N PRO A 38 -14.99 -1.75 37.28
CA PRO A 38 -14.48 -0.77 36.37
C PRO A 38 -13.09 -0.41 36.91
N LEU A 39 -12.06 -0.65 36.11
CA LEU A 39 -10.84 0.14 36.26
C LEU A 39 -11.32 1.58 36.34
N ALA A 40 -10.96 2.27 37.44
CA ALA A 40 -11.33 3.66 37.64
C ALA A 40 -10.91 4.44 36.38
N LEU A 41 -11.88 4.72 35.51
CA LEU A 41 -11.83 5.92 34.71
C LEU A 41 -11.76 7.01 35.75
N SER A 42 -10.57 7.60 35.92
CA SER A 42 -10.53 8.93 36.49
C SER A 42 -11.53 9.75 35.69
N SER A 43 -12.52 10.27 36.40
CA SER A 43 -13.40 11.33 35.94
C SER A 43 -12.54 12.49 35.44
N LEU A 44 -12.17 12.46 34.17
CA LEU A 44 -11.99 13.68 33.41
C LEU A 44 -13.40 14.12 33.06
N GLU A 45 -13.93 14.90 33.99
CA GLU A 45 -15.16 15.63 33.83
C GLU A 45 -15.18 16.30 32.45
N LEU A 46 -16.35 16.22 31.85
CA LEU A 46 -16.85 17.14 30.85
C LEU A 46 -16.82 18.57 31.45
N GLN A 47 -15.65 19.16 31.55
CA GLN A 47 -15.46 20.56 31.91
C GLN A 47 -15.17 21.35 30.65
N SER A 48 -16.18 22.15 30.28
CA SER A 48 -16.08 23.42 29.58
C SER A 48 -15.04 23.52 28.46
N VAL A 49 -15.56 23.46 27.24
CA VAL A 49 -14.99 24.11 26.06
C VAL A 49 -14.72 25.59 26.39
N SER A 50 -13.50 25.90 26.83
CA SER A 50 -12.92 27.24 26.77
C SER A 50 -11.46 27.23 27.27
N GLN A 51 -10.52 27.39 26.33
CA GLN A 51 -9.20 28.02 26.49
C GLN A 51 -7.96 27.27 27.05
N LEU A 52 -7.84 25.93 26.88
CA LEU A 52 -6.58 25.19 27.21
C LEU A 52 -6.11 24.27 26.07
N GLY A 53 -6.03 24.78 24.83
CA GLY A 53 -5.92 23.94 23.63
C GLY A 53 -4.53 23.65 23.06
N GLU A 54 -3.50 24.50 23.23
CA GLU A 54 -2.28 24.36 22.41
C GLU A 54 -1.09 23.67 23.10
N GLY A 55 -0.97 23.79 24.42
CA GLY A 55 0.21 23.28 25.15
C GLY A 55 0.23 21.75 25.31
N GLY A 56 -0.93 21.13 25.55
CA GLY A 56 -1.06 19.68 25.76
C GLY A 56 -0.84 18.88 24.48
N ASP A 57 -1.41 19.35 23.37
CA ASP A 57 -1.29 18.72 22.05
C ASP A 57 0.14 18.80 21.53
N ARG A 58 0.83 19.93 21.76
CA ARG A 58 2.24 20.08 21.39
C ARG A 58 3.15 19.11 22.15
N GLN A 59 2.97 18.94 23.46
CA GLN A 59 3.73 17.96 24.24
C GLN A 59 3.44 16.50 23.85
N ALA A 60 2.19 16.20 23.45
CA ALA A 60 1.83 14.88 22.94
C ALA A 60 2.51 14.60 21.58
N LEU A 61 2.54 15.60 20.69
CA LEU A 61 3.23 15.52 19.41
C LEU A 61 4.74 15.34 19.58
N GLU A 62 5.38 16.16 20.43
CA GLU A 62 6.82 16.05 20.72
C GLU A 62 7.20 14.66 21.24
N ARG A 63 6.39 14.06 22.13
CA ARG A 63 6.62 12.69 22.61
C ARG A 63 6.51 11.65 21.49
N ARG A 64 5.54 11.81 20.59
CA ARG A 64 5.36 10.91 19.43
C ARG A 64 6.52 11.03 18.44
N VAL A 65 7.00 12.24 18.18
CA VAL A 65 8.17 12.46 17.31
C VAL A 65 9.41 11.77 17.90
N ARG A 66 9.68 11.95 19.21
CA ARG A 66 10.79 11.25 19.87
C ARG A 66 10.66 9.73 19.78
N ALA A 67 9.46 9.19 20.02
CA ALA A 67 9.22 7.75 19.92
C ALA A 67 9.48 7.22 18.50
N MET A 68 9.01 7.95 17.47
CA MET A 68 9.29 7.63 16.07
C MET A 68 10.79 7.67 15.76
N GLU A 69 11.52 8.69 16.22
CA GLU A 69 12.97 8.80 16.02
C GLU A 69 13.75 7.68 16.73
N GLU A 70 13.33 7.31 17.93
CA GLU A 70 13.88 6.16 18.65
C GLU A 70 13.64 4.86 17.90
N GLU A 71 12.43 4.66 17.37
CA GLU A 71 12.11 3.49 16.56
C GLU A 71 12.94 3.43 15.27
N ASN A 72 13.10 4.56 14.57
CA ASN A 72 13.97 4.67 13.41
C ASN A 72 15.43 4.33 13.77
N ARG A 73 15.95 4.85 14.90
CA ARG A 73 17.30 4.52 15.40
C ARG A 73 17.45 3.05 15.78
N ALA A 74 16.44 2.46 16.41
CA ALA A 74 16.44 1.04 16.77
C ALA A 74 16.44 0.16 15.51
N LEU A 75 15.61 0.50 14.54
CA LEU A 75 15.52 -0.19 13.25
C LEU A 75 16.86 -0.17 12.52
N ARG A 76 17.56 0.99 12.48
CA ARG A 76 18.91 1.08 11.91
C ARG A 76 19.88 0.12 12.59
N ARG A 77 19.93 0.13 13.92
CA ARG A 77 20.85 -0.74 14.69
C ARG A 77 20.58 -2.21 14.40
N GLU A 78 19.30 -2.60 14.37
CA GLU A 78 18.91 -3.97 14.09
C GLU A 78 19.30 -4.41 12.68
N LEU A 79 19.08 -3.56 11.67
CA LEU A 79 19.40 -3.88 10.28
C LEU A 79 20.89 -3.79 9.97
N SER A 80 21.66 -2.95 10.68
CA SER A 80 23.11 -2.83 10.50
C SER A 80 23.93 -3.97 11.11
N GLN A 81 23.32 -4.83 11.94
CA GLN A 81 24.03 -5.99 12.48
C GLN A 81 24.21 -7.05 11.39
N PRO A 82 25.45 -7.45 11.08
CA PRO A 82 25.70 -8.54 10.13
C PRO A 82 24.95 -9.79 10.59
N SER A 83 24.18 -10.41 9.71
CA SER A 83 23.52 -11.68 9.95
C SER A 83 24.58 -12.78 10.17
N HIS A 84 25.07 -12.92 11.40
CA HIS A 84 25.88 -14.06 11.83
C HIS A 84 24.98 -15.28 11.96
N ARG A 85 24.64 -15.91 10.83
CA ARG A 85 24.15 -17.30 10.76
C ARG A 85 24.09 -17.73 9.29
N LEU A 86 25.22 -18.27 8.81
CA LEU A 86 25.32 -19.39 7.86
C LEU A 86 26.79 -19.85 7.84
N SER A 87 27.21 -20.46 8.95
CA SER A 87 28.37 -21.36 8.94
C SER A 87 27.93 -22.67 8.29
N GLY A 88 28.04 -22.74 6.97
CA GLY A 88 27.85 -23.94 6.17
C GLY A 88 29.12 -24.17 5.35
N SER A 89 29.92 -25.13 5.78
CA SER A 89 31.16 -25.59 5.16
C SER A 89 31.03 -25.74 3.63
N GLY A 90 31.89 -25.04 2.89
CA GLY A 90 31.99 -25.14 1.44
C GLY A 90 33.36 -24.67 0.98
N ASN A 91 34.21 -25.62 0.59
CA ASN A 91 35.60 -25.46 0.18
C ASN A 91 35.84 -24.26 -0.76
N ARG A 92 36.69 -23.33 -0.30
CA ARG A 92 37.40 -22.37 -1.15
C ARG A 92 38.37 -23.14 -2.07
N ARG A 93 38.10 -23.16 -3.37
CA ARG A 93 39.13 -23.32 -4.40
C ARG A 93 39.45 -21.94 -4.95
N ASN A 94 40.70 -21.51 -4.74
CA ASN A 94 41.28 -20.31 -5.30
C ASN A 94 41.44 -20.46 -6.82
N HIS A 95 40.86 -19.54 -7.57
CA HIS A 95 41.41 -19.14 -8.86
C HIS A 95 41.57 -17.62 -8.86
N SER A 96 42.79 -17.18 -8.58
CA SER A 96 43.25 -15.85 -8.95
C SER A 96 43.45 -15.82 -10.47
N ARG A 97 42.83 -14.86 -11.13
CA ARG A 97 43.30 -14.36 -12.43
C ARG A 97 43.30 -12.85 -12.36
N ASN A 98 44.51 -12.32 -12.17
CA ASN A 98 44.85 -10.94 -12.45
C ASN A 98 44.66 -10.72 -13.95
N HIS A 99 43.89 -9.69 -14.32
CA HIS A 99 44.06 -9.06 -15.62
C HIS A 99 44.34 -7.58 -15.41
N SER A 100 45.55 -7.24 -15.82
CA SER A 100 46.20 -5.94 -15.83
C SER A 100 45.46 -4.98 -16.75
N GLU A 101 45.32 -3.75 -16.27
CA GLU A 101 45.06 -2.57 -17.10
C GLU A 101 46.31 -2.30 -17.96
N GLU A 102 46.13 -2.20 -19.27
CA GLU A 102 47.11 -1.61 -20.17
C GLU A 102 46.36 -0.75 -21.19
N GLY A 103 46.59 0.56 -21.10
CA GLY A 103 46.08 1.55 -22.04
C GLY A 103 46.97 1.67 -23.26
N THR A 104 46.36 1.88 -24.42
CA THR A 104 46.84 2.52 -25.66
C THR A 104 45.64 2.47 -26.62
N GLY A 105 45.33 3.40 -27.51
CA GLY A 105 45.85 4.69 -27.93
C GLY A 105 44.86 5.20 -29.00
N ASP A 106 44.84 6.51 -29.22
CA ASP A 106 43.98 7.19 -30.18
C ASP A 106 44.10 6.65 -31.61
N SER A 107 42.96 6.56 -32.31
CA SER A 107 42.88 6.66 -33.78
C SER A 107 41.44 6.93 -34.21
N GLU A 108 41.17 8.18 -34.60
CA GLU A 108 40.00 8.57 -35.38
C GLU A 108 40.03 7.90 -36.77
N GLY A 109 38.87 7.44 -37.25
CA GLY A 109 38.79 6.76 -38.55
C GLY A 109 37.38 6.33 -38.93
N GLN A 110 36.54 7.32 -39.24
CA GLN A 110 35.38 7.30 -40.15
C GLN A 110 34.99 5.94 -40.79
N ARG A 111 33.85 5.36 -40.38
CA ARG A 111 33.01 4.51 -41.27
C ARG A 111 31.52 4.74 -41.02
N VAL A 112 30.88 5.31 -42.04
CA VAL A 112 29.44 5.35 -42.25
C VAL A 112 28.95 3.93 -42.53
N GLY A 113 27.93 3.48 -41.81
CA GLY A 113 27.29 2.19 -42.04
C GLY A 113 26.12 2.00 -41.09
N ALA A 114 24.91 2.14 -41.64
CA ALA A 114 23.64 2.04 -40.95
C ALA A 114 23.48 0.73 -40.15
N ASN A 115 23.03 0.87 -38.91
CA ASN A 115 22.13 -0.05 -38.23
C ASN A 115 21.50 0.73 -37.08
N ALA A 116 20.45 1.50 -37.42
CA ALA A 116 19.51 1.97 -36.42
C ALA A 116 18.87 0.71 -35.83
N SER A 117 19.37 0.28 -34.68
CA SER A 117 18.64 -0.63 -33.81
C SER A 117 17.24 -0.06 -33.67
N ASP A 118 16.25 -0.88 -34.02
CA ASP A 118 14.83 -0.60 -33.83
C ASP A 118 14.59 -0.47 -32.31
N CYS A 119 14.89 0.71 -31.79
CA CYS A 119 14.63 1.10 -30.41
C CYS A 119 13.12 1.16 -30.32
N ILE A 120 12.49 0.07 -29.87
CA ILE A 120 11.06 0.02 -29.58
C ILE A 120 10.73 1.26 -28.77
N HIS A 121 10.09 2.25 -29.41
CA HIS A 121 9.63 3.46 -28.76
C HIS A 121 8.65 3.02 -27.68
N GLN A 122 9.11 2.96 -26.43
CA GLN A 122 8.21 2.81 -25.30
C GLN A 122 7.23 3.99 -25.38
N PRO A 123 5.91 3.76 -25.18
CA PRO A 123 4.94 4.84 -25.21
C PRO A 123 5.40 5.89 -24.20
N VAL A 124 5.78 7.06 -24.72
CA VAL A 124 6.33 8.15 -23.93
C VAL A 124 5.14 8.85 -23.27
N VAL A 125 5.16 8.94 -21.94
CA VAL A 125 4.23 9.82 -21.21
C VAL A 125 4.66 11.25 -21.48
N ASP A 126 3.72 12.10 -21.91
CA ASP A 126 4.05 13.50 -22.19
C ASP A 126 4.62 14.15 -20.94
N LYS A 127 5.72 14.91 -21.09
CA LYS A 127 6.49 15.46 -19.98
C LYS A 127 5.63 16.23 -18.95
N CYS A 128 4.61 16.92 -19.44
CA CYS A 128 3.70 17.73 -18.62
C CYS A 128 2.34 17.07 -18.38
N GLU A 129 2.18 15.81 -18.76
CA GLU A 129 1.02 15.03 -18.33
C GLU A 129 1.09 14.77 -16.83
N THR A 130 0.01 15.10 -16.13
CA THR A 130 -0.13 14.84 -14.69
C THR A 130 -0.43 13.37 -14.43
N ILE A 131 0.40 12.72 -13.61
CA ILE A 131 0.18 11.35 -13.16
C ILE A 131 -0.63 11.36 -11.86
N HIS A 132 -1.78 10.68 -11.88
CA HIS A 132 -2.66 10.59 -10.73
C HIS A 132 -2.38 9.32 -9.91
N VAL A 133 -2.21 9.50 -8.60
CA VAL A 133 -1.90 8.43 -7.66
C VAL A 133 -2.90 8.44 -6.51
N ALA A 134 -3.62 7.35 -6.28
CA ALA A 134 -4.56 7.21 -5.17
C ALA A 134 -4.01 6.30 -4.06
N ILE A 135 -4.16 6.71 -2.81
CA ILE A 135 -3.64 5.97 -1.65
C ILE A 135 -4.68 6.03 -0.52
N VAL A 136 -4.96 4.88 0.10
CA VAL A 136 -5.74 4.84 1.35
C VAL A 136 -4.75 4.88 2.50
N CYS A 137 -4.83 5.90 3.35
CA CYS A 137 -3.91 6.10 4.46
C CYS A 137 -4.67 6.54 5.70
N ALA A 138 -4.70 5.70 6.75
CA ALA A 138 -5.40 6.03 7.99
C ALA A 138 -4.54 5.70 9.22
N GLY A 139 -4.55 6.62 10.18
CA GLY A 139 -3.80 6.52 11.43
C GLY A 139 -2.30 6.77 11.28
N TYR A 140 -1.62 6.80 12.42
CA TYR A 140 -0.21 7.19 12.53
C TYR A 140 0.76 6.24 11.79
N ASN A 141 0.55 4.93 11.90
CA ASN A 141 1.48 3.95 11.33
C ASN A 141 1.45 3.99 9.80
N ALA A 142 0.26 4.01 9.20
CA ALA A 142 0.12 4.15 7.75
C ALA A 142 0.69 5.50 7.26
N SER A 143 0.48 6.58 8.02
CA SER A 143 1.05 7.89 7.72
C SER A 143 2.58 7.91 7.73
N ARG A 144 3.22 7.06 8.55
CA ARG A 144 4.67 6.91 8.55
C ARG A 144 5.16 6.09 7.35
N ASP A 145 4.48 5.00 7.03
CA ASP A 145 4.86 4.15 5.89
C ASP A 145 4.72 4.90 4.56
N VAL A 146 3.61 5.63 4.38
CA VAL A 146 3.32 6.36 3.14
C VAL A 146 4.33 7.48 2.87
N VAL A 147 4.97 8.05 3.90
CA VAL A 147 6.03 9.06 3.71
C VAL A 147 7.22 8.48 2.96
N THR A 148 7.63 7.26 3.29
CA THR A 148 8.72 6.56 2.60
C THR A 148 8.33 6.27 1.14
N LEU A 149 7.09 5.83 0.91
CA LEU A 149 6.54 5.66 -0.43
C LEU A 149 6.61 6.97 -1.23
N VAL A 150 6.02 8.05 -0.71
CA VAL A 150 5.95 9.33 -1.41
C VAL A 150 7.36 9.83 -1.73
N LYS A 151 8.30 9.81 -0.78
CA LYS A 151 9.69 10.20 -1.05
C LYS A 151 10.33 9.40 -2.17
N SER A 152 10.13 8.07 -2.20
CA SER A 152 10.66 7.22 -3.28
C SER A 152 10.08 7.57 -4.66
N VAL A 153 8.77 7.85 -4.73
CA VAL A 153 8.11 8.28 -5.97
C VAL A 153 8.63 9.66 -6.42
N LEU A 154 8.66 10.63 -5.50
CA LEU A 154 9.10 12.00 -5.80
C LEU A 154 10.57 12.08 -6.19
N PHE A 155 11.41 11.21 -5.64
CA PHE A 155 12.83 11.12 -5.99
C PHE A 155 13.04 10.70 -7.45
N HIS A 156 12.24 9.75 -7.94
CA HIS A 156 12.39 9.20 -9.30
C HIS A 156 11.54 9.91 -10.37
N ARG A 157 10.59 10.77 -9.99
CA ARG A 157 9.60 11.35 -10.91
C ARG A 157 10.23 12.21 -12.01
N ARG A 158 9.59 12.22 -13.18
CA ARG A 158 9.87 13.17 -14.27
C ARG A 158 8.66 13.93 -14.78
N ASN A 159 7.51 13.73 -14.12
CA ASN A 159 6.22 14.29 -14.50
C ASN A 159 5.53 14.94 -13.29
N PRO A 160 4.62 15.91 -13.51
CA PRO A 160 3.74 16.40 -12.46
C PRO A 160 2.95 15.26 -11.81
N LEU A 161 2.71 15.36 -10.51
CA LEU A 161 1.99 14.35 -9.74
C LEU A 161 0.77 14.96 -9.05
N TYR A 162 -0.31 14.20 -9.02
CA TYR A 162 -1.49 14.50 -8.23
C TYR A 162 -1.80 13.32 -7.32
N PHE A 163 -1.60 13.50 -6.02
CA PHE A 163 -1.96 12.51 -5.02
C PHE A 163 -3.40 12.71 -4.54
N HIS A 164 -4.15 11.61 -4.51
CA HIS A 164 -5.49 11.53 -3.96
C HIS A 164 -5.46 10.62 -2.74
N PHE A 165 -5.63 11.17 -1.54
CA PHE A 165 -5.59 10.38 -0.32
C PHE A 165 -6.99 10.18 0.27
N ILE A 166 -7.40 8.93 0.46
CA ILE A 166 -8.53 8.62 1.35
C ILE A 166 -7.96 8.51 2.77
N THR A 167 -8.40 9.39 3.68
CA THR A 167 -7.77 9.55 5.00
C THR A 167 -8.77 9.63 6.13
N ASP A 168 -8.33 9.20 7.32
CA ASP A 168 -8.93 9.68 8.57
C ASP A 168 -8.36 11.07 8.93
N SER A 169 -8.96 11.73 9.91
CA SER A 169 -8.55 13.08 10.35
C SER A 169 -7.08 13.13 10.79
N ILE A 170 -6.57 12.06 11.39
CA ILE A 170 -5.18 11.95 11.84
C ILE A 170 -4.23 11.98 10.63
N ALA A 171 -4.43 11.10 9.65
CA ALA A 171 -3.59 11.04 8.47
C ALA A 171 -3.70 12.31 7.63
N GLN A 172 -4.90 12.88 7.51
CA GLN A 172 -5.10 14.16 6.81
C GLN A 172 -4.26 15.26 7.42
N GLN A 173 -4.28 15.44 8.75
CA GLN A 173 -3.51 16.48 9.43
C GLN A 173 -2.00 16.30 9.23
N ILE A 174 -1.50 15.06 9.35
CA ILE A 174 -0.09 14.73 9.18
C ILE A 174 0.36 15.01 7.75
N LEU A 175 -0.36 14.47 6.76
CA LEU A 175 0.00 14.58 5.36
C LEU A 175 -0.17 16.00 4.83
N SER A 176 -1.23 16.72 5.24
CA SER A 176 -1.40 18.14 4.89
C SER A 176 -0.21 18.96 5.38
N SER A 177 0.23 18.75 6.62
CA SER A 177 1.40 19.44 7.17
C SER A 177 2.68 19.08 6.41
N LEU A 178 2.87 17.81 6.06
CA LEU A 178 4.04 17.35 5.31
C LEU A 178 4.10 17.94 3.90
N PHE A 179 3.03 17.84 3.12
CA PHE A 179 3.02 18.38 1.76
C PHE A 179 3.10 19.91 1.75
N HIS A 180 2.42 20.58 2.69
CA HIS A 180 2.53 22.03 2.85
C HIS A 180 3.95 22.45 3.19
N THR A 181 4.62 21.76 4.13
CA THR A 181 5.99 22.11 4.50
C THR A 181 7.01 21.69 3.45
N TRP A 182 6.83 20.55 2.78
CA TRP A 182 7.75 20.15 1.72
C TRP A 182 7.69 21.09 0.52
N MET A 183 6.55 21.74 0.22
CA MET A 183 6.41 22.72 -0.88
C MET A 183 7.02 22.23 -2.20
N VAL A 184 6.63 21.02 -2.60
CA VAL A 184 7.24 20.35 -3.73
C VAL A 184 6.63 20.87 -5.05
N PRO A 185 7.43 21.39 -5.99
CA PRO A 185 6.90 21.90 -7.26
C PRO A 185 6.20 20.81 -8.08
N ALA A 186 5.17 21.22 -8.83
CA ALA A 186 4.37 20.34 -9.71
C ALA A 186 3.77 19.11 -8.99
N VAL A 187 3.44 19.26 -7.70
CA VAL A 187 2.73 18.25 -6.90
C VAL A 187 1.44 18.87 -6.37
N ARG A 188 0.32 18.21 -6.66
CA ARG A 188 -1.00 18.51 -6.08
C ARG A 188 -1.43 17.38 -5.16
N VAL A 189 -2.21 17.72 -4.14
CA VAL A 189 -2.72 16.75 -3.16
C VAL A 189 -4.13 17.11 -2.75
N ASP A 190 -5.03 16.13 -2.85
CA ASP A 190 -6.39 16.21 -2.29
C ASP A 190 -6.61 15.11 -1.26
N PHE A 191 -7.47 15.41 -0.29
CA PHE A 191 -7.88 14.51 0.77
C PHE A 191 -9.39 14.25 0.70
N TYR A 192 -9.76 12.99 0.84
CA TYR A 192 -11.14 12.52 0.84
C TYR A 192 -11.40 11.82 2.17
N ASP A 193 -12.45 12.24 2.88
CA ASP A 193 -12.74 11.74 4.23
C ASP A 193 -13.21 10.27 4.17
N ALA A 194 -12.45 9.39 4.82
CA ALA A 194 -12.78 7.98 4.92
C ALA A 194 -14.08 7.72 5.71
N ASP A 195 -14.45 8.60 6.64
CA ASP A 195 -15.67 8.45 7.42
C ASP A 195 -16.93 8.65 6.56
N GLU A 196 -16.88 9.51 5.53
CA GLU A 196 -17.97 9.68 4.55
C GLU A 196 -18.20 8.41 3.71
N LEU A 197 -17.13 7.63 3.48
CA LEU A 197 -17.15 6.42 2.66
C LEU A 197 -17.40 5.14 3.46
N LYS A 198 -17.32 5.23 4.79
CA LYS A 198 -17.33 4.07 5.70
C LYS A 198 -18.56 3.19 5.55
N SER A 199 -19.73 3.81 5.41
CA SER A 199 -21.02 3.13 5.27
C SER A 199 -21.11 2.24 4.02
N GLU A 200 -20.29 2.53 3.01
CA GLU A 200 -20.28 1.79 1.76
C GLU A 200 -19.71 0.38 1.90
N VAL A 201 -18.81 0.18 2.86
CA VAL A 201 -18.04 -1.07 3.02
C VAL A 201 -18.16 -1.69 4.42
N SER A 202 -18.68 -0.97 5.42
CA SER A 202 -18.74 -1.44 6.82
C SER A 202 -19.58 -2.70 7.03
N TRP A 203 -20.46 -3.02 6.10
CA TRP A 203 -21.29 -4.22 6.13
C TRP A 203 -20.51 -5.51 5.79
N ILE A 204 -19.29 -5.39 5.26
CA ILE A 204 -18.43 -6.53 4.86
C ILE A 204 -17.61 -6.98 6.07
N PRO A 205 -17.83 -8.20 6.61
CA PRO A 205 -17.00 -8.72 7.69
C PRO A 205 -15.57 -8.93 7.20
N ASN A 206 -14.59 -8.37 7.93
CA ASN A 206 -13.19 -8.39 7.51
C ASN A 206 -12.26 -8.77 8.68
N LYS A 207 -11.29 -9.64 8.41
CA LYS A 207 -10.25 -10.07 9.37
C LYS A 207 -8.87 -9.46 9.10
N HIS A 208 -8.74 -8.68 8.04
CA HIS A 208 -7.47 -8.07 7.68
C HIS A 208 -7.02 -7.04 8.73
N TYR A 209 -5.71 -6.94 8.98
CA TYR A 209 -5.15 -6.08 10.02
C TYR A 209 -5.41 -4.58 9.78
N SER A 210 -5.55 -4.16 8.51
CA SER A 210 -5.92 -2.78 8.15
C SER A 210 -7.38 -2.44 8.44
N GLY A 211 -8.17 -3.39 8.95
CA GLY A 211 -9.57 -3.19 9.30
C GLY A 211 -10.40 -2.68 8.13
N ILE A 212 -11.29 -1.73 8.40
CA ILE A 212 -12.19 -1.17 7.38
C ILE A 212 -11.46 -0.43 6.26
N TYR A 213 -10.31 0.18 6.54
CA TYR A 213 -9.52 0.91 5.55
C TYR A 213 -8.97 -0.01 4.46
N GLY A 214 -8.71 -1.28 4.78
CA GLY A 214 -8.34 -2.29 3.79
C GLY A 214 -9.42 -2.58 2.73
N LEU A 215 -10.65 -2.11 2.92
CA LEU A 215 -11.76 -2.26 1.97
C LEU A 215 -11.96 -0.99 1.11
N MET A 216 -11.35 0.14 1.46
CA MET A 216 -11.66 1.44 0.88
C MET A 216 -11.22 1.60 -0.59
N LYS A 217 -10.34 0.74 -1.11
CA LYS A 217 -10.03 0.74 -2.55
C LYS A 217 -11.24 0.35 -3.41
N LEU A 218 -12.21 -0.37 -2.86
CA LEU A 218 -13.44 -0.75 -3.57
C LEU A 218 -14.30 0.46 -3.98
N VAL A 219 -14.21 1.56 -3.23
CA VAL A 219 -15.07 2.75 -3.39
C VAL A 219 -14.37 3.90 -4.12
N LEU A 220 -13.17 3.69 -4.68
CA LEU A 220 -12.42 4.73 -5.39
C LEU A 220 -13.18 5.33 -6.59
N THR A 221 -14.03 4.56 -7.26
CA THR A 221 -14.86 5.07 -8.37
C THR A 221 -15.89 6.11 -7.91
N LYS A 222 -16.28 6.07 -6.63
CA LYS A 222 -17.22 7.00 -5.98
C LYS A 222 -16.48 8.14 -5.28
N ALA A 223 -15.36 7.85 -4.63
CA ALA A 223 -14.58 8.83 -3.86
C ALA A 223 -13.86 9.85 -4.76
N LEU A 224 -13.25 9.40 -5.87
CA LEU A 224 -12.42 10.24 -6.72
C LEU A 224 -13.24 11.08 -7.71
N PRO A 225 -12.71 12.23 -8.18
CA PRO A 225 -13.42 13.15 -9.08
C PRO A 225 -14.03 12.45 -10.30
N SER A 226 -15.26 12.84 -10.66
CA SER A 226 -16.06 12.14 -11.67
C SER A 226 -15.47 12.18 -13.09
N ASP A 227 -14.67 13.21 -13.37
CA ASP A 227 -13.94 13.49 -14.60
C ASP A 227 -12.57 12.81 -14.65
N LEU A 228 -12.02 12.37 -13.51
CA LEU A 228 -10.76 11.63 -13.46
C LEU A 228 -10.92 10.28 -14.18
N GLN A 229 -10.14 10.07 -15.25
CA GLN A 229 -10.28 8.92 -16.13
C GLN A 229 -9.48 7.69 -15.67
N ARG A 230 -8.25 7.89 -15.19
CA ARG A 230 -7.34 6.81 -14.82
C ARG A 230 -6.47 7.19 -13.62
N VAL A 231 -6.10 6.19 -12.81
CA VAL A 231 -5.31 6.40 -11.59
C VAL A 231 -4.46 5.18 -11.26
N ILE A 232 -3.26 5.40 -10.72
CA ILE A 232 -2.46 4.34 -10.08
C ILE A 232 -2.82 4.30 -8.60
N VAL A 233 -3.24 3.15 -8.10
CA VAL A 233 -3.53 2.92 -6.68
C VAL A 233 -2.37 2.18 -6.04
N LEU A 234 -1.90 2.67 -4.89
CA LEU A 234 -0.75 2.11 -4.17
C LEU A 234 -1.10 1.82 -2.70
N ASP A 235 -0.59 0.71 -2.18
CA ASP A 235 -0.51 0.49 -0.73
C ASP A 235 0.55 1.40 -0.09
N THR A 236 0.39 1.69 1.20
CA THR A 236 1.31 2.60 1.93
C THR A 236 2.71 2.01 2.14
N ASP A 237 2.85 0.68 2.07
CA ASP A 237 4.09 -0.06 2.31
C ASP A 237 4.79 -0.48 0.99
N ILE A 238 4.73 0.43 0.01
CA ILE A 238 5.40 0.32 -1.29
C ILE A 238 6.67 1.17 -1.31
N THR A 239 7.70 0.74 -2.05
CA THR A 239 8.90 1.53 -2.34
C THR A 239 9.21 1.47 -3.84
N PHE A 240 9.28 2.63 -4.49
CA PHE A 240 9.66 2.75 -5.89
C PHE A 240 11.19 2.78 -6.04
N ALA A 241 11.67 2.12 -7.10
CA ALA A 241 13.07 2.12 -7.53
C ALA A 241 13.25 2.71 -8.95
N THR A 242 12.16 3.16 -9.57
CA THR A 242 12.15 3.79 -10.90
C THR A 242 11.06 4.84 -11.02
N ASP A 243 11.03 5.55 -12.15
CA ASP A 243 10.02 6.56 -12.46
C ASP A 243 8.62 5.94 -12.62
N ILE A 244 7.65 6.50 -11.90
CA ILE A 244 6.24 6.07 -11.95
C ILE A 244 5.60 6.29 -13.33
N ALA A 245 6.15 7.20 -14.14
CA ALA A 245 5.70 7.42 -15.52
C ALA A 245 5.78 6.14 -16.37
N GLU A 246 6.77 5.28 -16.14
CA GLU A 246 6.88 3.99 -16.83
C GLU A 246 5.71 3.04 -16.49
N LEU A 247 5.16 3.11 -15.27
CA LEU A 247 3.97 2.36 -14.88
C LEU A 247 2.72 2.99 -15.49
N TRP A 248 2.62 4.31 -15.46
CA TRP A 248 1.51 5.06 -16.06
C TRP A 248 1.37 4.76 -17.56
N ALA A 249 2.49 4.66 -18.28
CA ALA A 249 2.53 4.31 -19.69
C ALA A 249 1.86 2.95 -20.00
N VAL A 250 1.77 2.04 -19.03
CA VAL A 250 1.17 0.71 -19.20
C VAL A 250 -0.34 0.79 -19.48
N PHE A 251 -1.03 1.88 -19.11
CA PHE A 251 -2.43 2.07 -19.50
C PHE A 251 -2.64 1.97 -21.03
N HIS A 252 -1.68 2.41 -21.85
CA HIS A 252 -1.76 2.32 -23.31
C HIS A 252 -1.70 0.88 -23.83
N LYS A 253 -1.30 -0.09 -22.99
CA LYS A 253 -1.25 -1.51 -23.33
C LYS A 253 -2.56 -2.24 -23.02
N PHE A 254 -3.53 -1.59 -22.39
CA PHE A 254 -4.83 -2.19 -22.11
C PHE A 254 -5.61 -2.34 -23.43
N LYS A 255 -6.21 -3.51 -23.63
CA LYS A 255 -6.93 -3.86 -24.86
C LYS A 255 -8.35 -4.32 -24.52
N GLY A 256 -9.26 -4.15 -25.47
CA GLY A 256 -10.65 -4.59 -25.33
C GLY A 256 -11.33 -4.01 -24.08
N GLN A 257 -11.87 -4.89 -23.24
CA GLN A 257 -12.61 -4.56 -22.03
C GLN A 257 -11.71 -4.47 -20.77
N GLN A 258 -10.39 -4.49 -20.91
CA GLN A 258 -9.49 -4.35 -19.78
C GLN A 258 -9.68 -2.98 -19.10
N VAL A 259 -9.84 -3.01 -17.78
CA VAL A 259 -10.05 -1.83 -16.92
C VAL A 259 -9.22 -1.88 -15.63
N LEU A 260 -8.65 -3.03 -15.30
CA LEU A 260 -7.78 -3.25 -14.14
C LEU A 260 -6.41 -3.71 -14.61
N GLY A 261 -5.33 -3.10 -14.12
CA GLY A 261 -3.97 -3.62 -14.27
C GLY A 261 -3.43 -4.05 -12.91
N LEU A 262 -3.09 -5.33 -12.78
CA LEU A 262 -2.67 -5.93 -11.51
C LEU A 262 -1.53 -6.91 -11.72
N VAL A 263 -0.69 -7.09 -10.70
CA VAL A 263 0.33 -8.14 -10.67
C VAL A 263 -0.25 -9.40 -10.03
N GLU A 264 -0.01 -10.56 -10.64
CA GLU A 264 -0.38 -11.86 -10.07
C GLU A 264 0.22 -11.98 -8.65
N ASN A 265 -0.57 -12.50 -7.71
CA ASN A 265 -0.11 -12.75 -6.35
C ASN A 265 1.04 -13.77 -6.38
N GLN A 266 2.14 -13.45 -5.70
CA GLN A 266 3.39 -14.21 -5.73
C GLN A 266 3.43 -15.30 -4.66
N SER A 267 2.29 -15.69 -4.11
CA SER A 267 2.14 -16.84 -3.23
C SER A 267 1.02 -17.76 -3.72
N ASP A 268 0.96 -18.97 -3.19
CA ASP A 268 -0.10 -19.92 -3.52
C ASP A 268 -1.37 -19.72 -2.65
N TRP A 269 -1.54 -18.52 -2.05
CA TRP A 269 -2.68 -18.19 -1.18
C TRP A 269 -4.03 -18.56 -1.77
N TYR A 270 -4.30 -18.18 -3.01
CA TYR A 270 -5.59 -18.45 -3.65
C TYR A 270 -5.73 -19.86 -4.24
N LEU A 271 -4.67 -20.67 -4.22
CA LEU A 271 -4.73 -22.08 -4.66
C LEU A 271 -5.29 -23.02 -3.58
N GLY A 272 -5.40 -22.56 -2.33
CA GLY A 272 -6.00 -23.33 -1.23
C GLY A 272 -5.12 -24.45 -0.68
N ASN A 273 -3.85 -24.49 -1.04
CA ASN A 273 -2.91 -25.57 -0.72
C ASN A 273 -1.87 -25.20 0.36
N LEU A 274 -1.94 -24.01 0.97
CA LEU A 274 -0.94 -23.55 1.94
C LEU A 274 -0.98 -24.33 3.27
N TRP A 275 -2.17 -24.65 3.79
CA TRP A 275 -2.33 -25.47 5.01
C TRP A 275 -3.67 -26.19 5.03
N LYS A 276 -3.80 -27.17 5.95
CA LYS A 276 -5.04 -27.93 6.14
C LYS A 276 -6.20 -26.99 6.48
N ASN A 277 -7.30 -27.11 5.75
CA ASN A 277 -8.51 -26.27 5.88
C ASN A 277 -8.35 -24.81 5.42
N HIS A 278 -7.26 -24.46 4.71
CA HIS A 278 -7.19 -23.17 4.04
C HIS A 278 -8.24 -23.10 2.92
N ARG A 279 -9.22 -22.22 3.07
CA ARG A 279 -10.26 -21.97 2.06
C ARG A 279 -10.16 -20.50 1.64
N PRO A 280 -9.46 -20.18 0.55
CA PRO A 280 -9.37 -18.81 0.07
C PRO A 280 -10.67 -18.38 -0.62
N TRP A 281 -10.83 -17.07 -0.77
CA TRP A 281 -11.84 -16.50 -1.67
C TRP A 281 -11.59 -16.91 -3.13
N PRO A 282 -12.60 -16.90 -4.01
CA PRO A 282 -12.40 -17.27 -5.41
C PRO A 282 -11.42 -16.35 -6.11
N ALA A 283 -10.52 -16.94 -6.91
CA ALA A 283 -9.59 -16.17 -7.75
C ALA A 283 -9.27 -16.90 -9.06
N LEU A 284 -8.71 -16.16 -10.01
CA LEU A 284 -8.11 -16.71 -11.22
C LEU A 284 -6.66 -17.12 -10.94
N GLY A 285 -6.32 -18.40 -11.09
CA GLY A 285 -4.96 -18.90 -10.83
C GLY A 285 -4.52 -18.61 -9.39
N ARG A 286 -3.34 -17.99 -9.24
CA ARG A 286 -2.85 -17.54 -7.93
C ARG A 286 -3.53 -16.28 -7.41
N GLY A 287 -4.47 -15.69 -8.15
CA GLY A 287 -5.06 -14.40 -7.86
C GLY A 287 -4.11 -13.24 -8.13
N PHE A 288 -4.54 -12.04 -7.76
CA PHE A 288 -3.82 -10.78 -7.97
C PHE A 288 -3.63 -10.04 -6.66
N ASN A 289 -2.50 -9.36 -6.50
CA ASN A 289 -2.25 -8.53 -5.33
C ASN A 289 -2.70 -7.09 -5.57
N THR A 290 -3.38 -6.47 -4.59
CA THR A 290 -3.97 -5.12 -4.69
C THR A 290 -3.06 -3.99 -4.21
N GLY A 291 -1.77 -4.25 -3.97
CA GLY A 291 -0.84 -3.19 -3.54
C GLY A 291 -0.37 -2.26 -4.64
N VAL A 292 -0.52 -2.67 -5.90
CA VAL A 292 -0.33 -1.81 -7.07
C VAL A 292 -1.46 -2.12 -8.05
N ILE A 293 -2.31 -1.13 -8.32
CA ILE A 293 -3.46 -1.26 -9.22
C ILE A 293 -3.45 -0.12 -10.23
N LEU A 294 -3.61 -0.43 -11.51
CA LEU A 294 -3.95 0.55 -12.54
C LEU A 294 -5.47 0.49 -12.76
N LEU A 295 -6.17 1.60 -12.48
CA LEU A 295 -7.63 1.68 -12.66
C LEU A 295 -7.99 2.62 -13.81
N LEU A 296 -8.79 2.13 -14.77
CA LEU A 296 -9.53 2.98 -15.72
C LEU A 296 -10.88 3.34 -15.09
N LEU A 297 -10.92 4.41 -14.31
CA LEU A 297 -12.07 4.86 -13.52
C LEU A 297 -13.29 5.17 -14.39
N ASP A 298 -13.11 5.84 -15.53
CA ASP A 298 -14.21 6.19 -16.43
C ASP A 298 -14.93 4.92 -16.94
N ARG A 299 -14.16 3.89 -17.30
CA ARG A 299 -14.68 2.60 -17.77
C ARG A 299 -15.28 1.79 -16.63
N LEU A 300 -14.66 1.78 -15.45
CA LEU A 300 -15.20 1.12 -14.26
C LEU A 300 -16.56 1.71 -13.85
N ARG A 301 -16.71 3.05 -13.90
CA ARG A 301 -17.99 3.74 -13.66
C ARG A 301 -19.06 3.30 -14.67
N LYS A 302 -18.71 3.26 -15.97
CA LYS A 302 -19.62 2.77 -17.05
C LYS A 302 -20.04 1.31 -16.85
N LEU A 303 -19.13 0.47 -16.35
CA LEU A 303 -19.39 -0.94 -16.02
C LEU A 303 -20.15 -1.14 -14.69
N ARG A 304 -20.50 -0.05 -13.99
CA ARG A 304 -21.13 -0.08 -12.66
C ARG A 304 -20.31 -0.91 -11.67
N TRP A 305 -19.01 -0.63 -11.60
CA TRP A 305 -18.07 -1.30 -10.70
C TRP A 305 -18.62 -1.48 -9.28
N GLU A 306 -19.23 -0.44 -8.72
CA GLU A 306 -19.82 -0.49 -7.38
C GLU A 306 -20.85 -1.63 -7.23
N GLN A 307 -21.82 -1.68 -8.15
CA GLN A 307 -22.82 -2.74 -8.17
C GLN A 307 -22.17 -4.12 -8.36
N MET A 308 -21.16 -4.21 -9.23
CA MET A 308 -20.48 -5.47 -9.54
C MET A 308 -19.78 -6.07 -8.32
N TRP A 309 -18.98 -5.27 -7.60
CA TRP A 309 -18.26 -5.78 -6.44
C TRP A 309 -19.19 -6.04 -5.25
N ARG A 310 -20.23 -5.21 -5.04
CA ARG A 310 -21.23 -5.41 -3.97
C ARG A 310 -21.95 -6.75 -4.14
N LEU A 311 -22.51 -7.01 -5.31
CA LEU A 311 -23.20 -8.27 -5.61
C LEU A 311 -22.28 -9.49 -5.49
N THR A 312 -21.01 -9.33 -5.87
CA THR A 312 -20.00 -10.39 -5.73
C THR A 312 -19.69 -10.66 -4.26
N ALA A 313 -19.44 -9.62 -3.47
CA ALA A 313 -19.17 -9.74 -2.05
C ALA A 313 -20.36 -10.37 -1.29
N GLU A 314 -21.59 -9.91 -1.53
CA GLU A 314 -22.80 -10.52 -0.95
C GLU A 314 -22.91 -12.01 -1.26
N ARG A 315 -22.68 -12.40 -2.53
CA ARG A 315 -22.73 -13.80 -2.94
C ARG A 315 -21.69 -14.65 -2.22
N GLU A 316 -20.43 -14.22 -2.24
CA GLU A 316 -19.35 -14.99 -1.65
C GLU A 316 -19.47 -15.03 -0.11
N LEU A 317 -19.98 -13.96 0.52
CA LEU A 317 -20.19 -13.92 1.97
C LEU A 317 -21.22 -14.93 2.49
N MET A 318 -22.10 -15.46 1.64
CA MET A 318 -22.98 -16.58 2.01
C MET A 318 -22.20 -17.86 2.33
N GLY A 319 -21.05 -18.07 1.69
CA GLY A 319 -20.17 -19.23 1.91
C GLY A 319 -18.89 -18.91 2.68
N MET A 320 -18.45 -17.67 2.63
CA MET A 320 -17.23 -17.14 3.23
C MET A 320 -17.62 -16.20 4.37
N LEU A 321 -17.42 -16.58 5.63
CA LEU A 321 -17.88 -15.78 6.78
C LEU A 321 -17.26 -14.36 6.87
N SER A 322 -16.16 -14.10 6.17
CA SER A 322 -15.47 -12.82 6.15
C SER A 322 -14.42 -12.77 5.02
N THR A 323 -14.02 -11.57 4.59
CA THR A 323 -12.76 -11.38 3.87
C THR A 323 -11.56 -11.65 4.79
N SER A 324 -10.47 -12.16 4.22
CA SER A 324 -9.20 -12.37 4.90
C SER A 324 -8.15 -11.37 4.45
N LEU A 325 -8.14 -11.04 3.14
CA LEU A 325 -7.25 -10.05 2.52
C LEU A 325 -8.03 -8.82 2.02
N ALA A 326 -9.09 -8.45 2.76
CA ALA A 326 -9.90 -7.25 2.53
C ALA A 326 -10.32 -7.05 1.07
N ASP A 327 -9.99 -5.90 0.46
CA ASP A 327 -10.32 -5.58 -0.93
C ASP A 327 -9.82 -6.64 -1.93
N GLN A 328 -8.66 -7.22 -1.68
CA GLN A 328 -7.99 -8.16 -2.56
C GLN A 328 -8.85 -9.39 -2.83
N ASP A 329 -9.54 -9.89 -1.81
CA ASP A 329 -10.45 -11.03 -1.93
C ASP A 329 -11.64 -10.71 -2.85
N ILE A 330 -12.20 -9.51 -2.72
CA ILE A 330 -13.35 -9.08 -3.52
C ILE A 330 -12.93 -8.76 -4.97
N PHE A 331 -11.80 -8.06 -5.17
CA PHE A 331 -11.23 -7.85 -6.51
C PHE A 331 -10.99 -9.19 -7.22
N ASN A 332 -10.39 -10.17 -6.53
CA ASN A 332 -10.14 -11.49 -7.11
C ASN A 332 -11.42 -12.26 -7.43
N ALA A 333 -12.44 -12.19 -6.58
CA ALA A 333 -13.74 -12.82 -6.83
C ALA A 333 -14.44 -12.21 -8.05
N VAL A 334 -14.39 -10.88 -8.20
CA VAL A 334 -14.93 -10.18 -9.39
C VAL A 334 -14.16 -10.59 -10.65
N ILE A 335 -12.82 -10.59 -10.60
CA ILE A 335 -11.96 -10.99 -11.73
C ILE A 335 -12.18 -12.46 -12.11
N LYS A 336 -12.40 -13.35 -11.14
CA LYS A 336 -12.70 -14.76 -11.40
C LYS A 336 -13.95 -14.92 -12.26
N GLN A 337 -14.96 -14.09 -12.05
CA GLN A 337 -16.19 -14.08 -12.84
C GLN A 337 -16.03 -13.32 -14.16
N ASN A 338 -15.09 -12.36 -14.23
CA ASN A 338 -14.89 -11.46 -15.36
C ASN A 338 -13.40 -11.35 -15.76
N PRO A 339 -12.77 -12.45 -16.20
CA PRO A 339 -11.31 -12.48 -16.41
C PRO A 339 -10.83 -11.55 -17.54
N PHE A 340 -11.71 -11.13 -18.44
CA PHE A 340 -11.39 -10.19 -19.52
C PHE A 340 -11.18 -8.75 -19.05
N LEU A 341 -11.52 -8.42 -17.81
CA LEU A 341 -11.32 -7.07 -17.24
C LEU A 341 -9.87 -6.78 -16.84
N VAL A 342 -9.02 -7.80 -16.72
CA VAL A 342 -7.66 -7.65 -16.20
C VAL A 342 -6.60 -7.63 -17.29
N HIS A 343 -5.70 -6.66 -17.20
CA HIS A 343 -4.40 -6.63 -17.83
C HIS A 343 -3.36 -7.09 -16.79
N GLN A 344 -2.77 -8.27 -16.97
CA GLN A 344 -1.76 -8.75 -16.05
C GLN A 344 -0.45 -7.98 -16.23
N LEU A 345 0.00 -7.33 -15.16
CA LEU A 345 1.27 -6.61 -15.12
C LEU A 345 2.45 -7.56 -14.93
N PRO A 346 3.62 -7.26 -15.53
CA PRO A 346 4.87 -7.92 -15.18
C PRO A 346 5.16 -7.80 -13.69
N CYS A 347 5.68 -8.86 -13.09
CA CYS A 347 5.69 -8.97 -11.64
C CYS A 347 6.73 -8.08 -10.92
N PHE A 348 7.69 -7.50 -11.64
CA PHE A 348 8.59 -6.47 -11.13
C PHE A 348 7.90 -5.13 -10.80
N TRP A 349 6.67 -4.92 -11.26
CA TRP A 349 5.82 -3.78 -10.89
C TRP A 349 5.15 -3.91 -9.51
N ASN A 350 5.30 -5.06 -8.85
CA ASN A 350 4.84 -5.31 -7.49
C ASN A 350 5.55 -6.56 -6.95
N VAL A 351 6.82 -6.42 -6.58
CA VAL A 351 7.64 -7.49 -6.00
C VAL A 351 7.22 -7.68 -4.55
N GLN A 352 6.46 -8.75 -4.28
CA GLN A 352 5.77 -8.98 -3.02
C GLN A 352 6.67 -9.72 -2.03
N LEU A 353 6.93 -9.13 -0.87
CA LEU A 353 7.81 -9.70 0.15
C LEU A 353 7.05 -10.47 1.25
N SER A 354 5.85 -10.98 0.95
CA SER A 354 5.01 -11.74 1.87
C SER A 354 5.64 -13.07 2.31
N ASP A 355 5.09 -13.67 3.36
CA ASP A 355 5.48 -15.02 3.77
C ASP A 355 5.13 -16.03 2.66
N HIS A 356 6.03 -16.98 2.40
CA HIS A 356 5.93 -17.96 1.30
C HIS A 356 5.87 -17.35 -0.12
N THR A 357 6.34 -16.11 -0.27
CA THR A 357 6.46 -15.48 -1.57
C THR A 357 7.42 -16.20 -2.51
N ARG A 358 7.16 -16.05 -3.81
CA ARG A 358 7.98 -16.53 -4.93
C ARG A 358 8.62 -15.35 -5.68
N SER A 359 8.72 -14.21 -5.03
CA SER A 359 9.19 -12.94 -5.60
C SER A 359 10.57 -13.00 -6.23
N GLU A 360 11.47 -13.87 -5.75
CA GLU A 360 12.80 -14.06 -6.34
C GLU A 360 12.77 -14.51 -7.82
N LYS A 361 11.61 -14.94 -8.33
CA LYS A 361 11.43 -15.26 -9.76
C LYS A 361 11.11 -14.04 -10.63
N CYS A 362 10.86 -12.87 -10.01
CA CYS A 362 10.43 -11.66 -10.70
C CYS A 362 11.54 -10.76 -11.20
N TYR A 363 12.77 -11.03 -10.78
CA TYR A 363 13.95 -10.26 -11.12
C TYR A 363 15.17 -11.19 -11.12
N LYS A 364 16.12 -10.95 -12.02
CA LYS A 364 17.40 -11.68 -12.01
C LYS A 364 18.43 -10.90 -11.21
N ASP A 365 18.45 -9.59 -11.42
CA ASP A 365 19.36 -8.64 -10.81
C ASP A 365 18.60 -7.43 -10.24
N VAL A 366 19.30 -6.62 -9.43
CA VAL A 366 18.68 -5.46 -8.74
C VAL A 366 18.21 -4.37 -9.71
N SER A 367 18.76 -4.31 -10.92
CA SER A 367 18.35 -3.38 -11.97
C SER A 367 16.98 -3.69 -12.58
N ASP A 368 16.48 -4.91 -12.42
CA ASP A 368 15.16 -5.32 -12.96
C ASP A 368 14.00 -4.85 -12.05
N LEU A 369 14.33 -4.41 -10.83
CA LEU A 369 13.35 -4.07 -9.80
C LEU A 369 12.78 -2.68 -10.04
N LYS A 370 11.44 -2.59 -10.04
CA LYS A 370 10.75 -1.31 -10.18
C LYS A 370 9.99 -0.91 -8.92
N VAL A 371 9.27 -1.86 -8.32
CA VAL A 371 8.44 -1.60 -7.15
C VAL A 371 8.56 -2.76 -6.16
N ILE A 372 8.97 -2.44 -4.94
CA ILE A 372 9.09 -3.37 -3.82
C ILE A 372 7.87 -3.19 -2.91
N HIS A 373 7.22 -4.30 -2.54
CA HIS A 373 6.04 -4.30 -1.68
C HIS A 373 6.28 -5.06 -0.39
N TRP A 374 6.27 -4.34 0.73
CA TRP A 374 6.56 -4.86 2.06
C TRP A 374 5.33 -5.51 2.72
N ASN A 375 4.58 -6.32 1.98
CA ASN A 375 3.31 -6.91 2.40
C ASN A 375 3.39 -8.07 3.40
N SER A 376 4.58 -8.41 3.91
CA SER A 376 4.68 -9.33 5.06
C SER A 376 4.41 -8.58 6.37
N PRO A 377 3.74 -9.21 7.35
CA PRO A 377 3.71 -8.70 8.72
C PRO A 377 5.10 -8.49 9.33
N LYS A 378 6.14 -9.18 8.82
CA LYS A 378 7.54 -9.02 9.24
C LYS A 378 8.19 -7.75 8.68
N LYS A 379 7.56 -7.10 7.70
CA LYS A 379 8.04 -5.88 7.03
C LYS A 379 9.52 -6.03 6.63
N LEU A 380 10.41 -5.21 7.19
CA LEU A 380 11.84 -5.22 6.88
C LEU A 380 12.58 -6.50 7.35
N ARG A 381 11.97 -7.32 8.21
CA ARG A 381 12.55 -8.57 8.75
C ARG A 381 12.31 -9.80 7.87
N VAL A 382 11.73 -9.63 6.69
CA VAL A 382 11.57 -10.71 5.69
C VAL A 382 12.93 -11.31 5.30
N LYS A 383 12.91 -12.56 4.83
CA LYS A 383 14.09 -13.21 4.26
C LYS A 383 13.92 -13.26 2.75
N ASN A 384 14.90 -12.73 2.02
CA ASN A 384 14.97 -12.75 0.56
C ASN A 384 16.43 -12.64 0.14
N LYS A 385 16.81 -13.27 -0.97
CA LYS A 385 18.18 -13.23 -1.53
C LYS A 385 18.76 -11.81 -1.64
N HIS A 386 17.93 -10.82 -1.98
CA HIS A 386 18.33 -9.42 -2.19
C HIS A 386 17.79 -8.50 -1.09
N VAL A 387 17.47 -9.03 0.09
CA VAL A 387 16.84 -8.25 1.18
C VAL A 387 17.68 -7.07 1.65
N GLU A 388 19.01 -7.18 1.66
CA GLU A 388 19.88 -6.08 2.06
C GLU A 388 19.75 -4.87 1.11
N PHE A 389 19.63 -5.13 -0.20
CA PHE A 389 19.36 -4.06 -1.16
C PHE A 389 17.99 -3.42 -0.90
N PHE A 390 16.94 -4.22 -0.67
CA PHE A 390 15.61 -3.69 -0.36
C PHE A 390 15.60 -2.83 0.90
N ARG A 391 16.25 -3.30 1.97
CA ARG A 391 16.39 -2.58 3.24
C ARG A 391 17.12 -1.26 3.05
N ASN A 392 18.24 -1.28 2.34
CA ASN A 392 19.02 -0.08 2.08
C ASN A 392 18.22 0.94 1.26
N LEU A 393 17.46 0.49 0.26
CA LEU A 393 16.57 1.35 -0.51
C LEU A 393 15.47 1.97 0.37
N TYR A 394 14.80 1.16 1.20
CA TYR A 394 13.78 1.66 2.13
C TYR A 394 14.38 2.65 3.14
N LEU A 395 15.51 2.32 3.76
CA LEU A 395 16.20 3.19 4.72
C LEU A 395 16.65 4.50 4.07
N THR A 396 17.11 4.47 2.82
CA THR A 396 17.45 5.69 2.08
C THR A 396 16.28 6.66 2.06
N PHE A 397 15.07 6.19 1.73
CA PHE A 397 13.90 7.06 1.67
C PHE A 397 13.26 7.36 3.02
N LEU A 398 13.39 6.46 4.00
CA LEU A 398 13.01 6.73 5.38
C LEU A 398 13.78 7.96 5.90
N GLU A 399 15.07 8.04 5.59
CA GLU A 399 15.99 9.07 6.06
C GLU A 399 16.09 10.31 5.17
N TYR A 400 15.62 10.20 3.92
CA TYR A 400 15.69 11.28 2.95
C TYR A 400 15.00 12.54 3.46
N ASP A 401 15.69 13.67 3.47
CA ASP A 401 15.09 14.95 3.86
C ASP A 401 14.13 15.41 2.76
N GLY A 402 12.85 15.55 3.12
CA GLY A 402 11.81 16.01 2.19
C GLY A 402 12.06 17.41 1.63
N ASN A 403 12.83 18.25 2.33
CA ASN A 403 13.20 19.59 1.83
C ASN A 403 14.05 19.52 0.55
N LEU A 404 14.80 18.44 0.35
CA LEU A 404 15.59 18.24 -0.87
C LEU A 404 14.71 18.01 -2.11
N LEU A 405 13.43 17.70 -1.92
CA LEU A 405 12.44 17.51 -3.00
C LEU A 405 11.89 18.83 -3.54
N ARG A 406 12.18 19.98 -2.90
CA ARG A 406 11.72 21.32 -3.34
C ARG A 406 12.31 21.77 -4.66
N ARG A 407 13.41 21.15 -5.10
CA ARG A 407 14.07 21.53 -6.34
C ARG A 407 13.12 21.26 -7.51
N GLU A 408 12.94 22.27 -8.35
CA GLU A 408 12.25 22.09 -9.63
C GLU A 408 13.09 21.19 -10.54
N LEU A 409 12.51 20.07 -10.97
CA LEU A 409 13.19 19.04 -11.76
C LEU A 409 12.90 19.18 -13.26
N PHE A 410 11.75 19.78 -13.59
CA PHE A 410 11.27 19.95 -14.96
C PHE A 410 10.30 21.14 -15.00
N GLY A 411 10.46 22.00 -16.02
CA GLY A 411 9.51 23.08 -16.28
C GLY A 411 8.30 22.59 -17.05
N CYS A 412 7.12 22.78 -16.46
CA CYS A 412 5.79 22.64 -17.05
C CYS A 412 4.98 23.88 -16.68
N LEU A 413 4.24 24.46 -17.62
CA LEU A 413 3.37 25.60 -17.34
C LEU A 413 2.33 25.18 -16.31
N SER A 414 2.14 26.00 -15.27
CA SER A 414 1.13 25.74 -14.26
C SER A 414 -0.24 26.19 -14.79
N GLU A 415 -1.34 25.58 -14.34
CA GLU A 415 -2.69 26.10 -14.67
C GLU A 415 -2.89 27.54 -14.16
N ALA A 416 -2.07 28.00 -13.20
CA ALA A 416 -2.07 29.40 -12.77
C ALA A 416 -1.54 30.35 -13.86
N ASP A 417 -0.70 29.88 -14.78
CA ASP A 417 -0.17 30.67 -15.89
C ASP A 417 -1.21 30.87 -17.02
N HIS A 418 -2.19 29.96 -17.15
CA HIS A 418 -3.30 30.13 -18.11
C HIS A 418 -4.33 31.20 -17.68
N ASN A 419 -4.42 31.48 -16.38
CA ASN A 419 -5.32 32.51 -15.84
C ASN A 419 -4.69 33.91 -15.85
N SER A 420 -3.37 34.02 -15.96
CA SER A 420 -2.68 35.32 -16.10
C SER A 420 -2.61 35.82 -17.55
N GLU A 421 -2.68 34.94 -18.55
CA GLU A 421 -2.70 35.33 -19.97
C GLU A 421 -4.09 35.77 -20.49
N ASN A 422 -5.17 35.55 -19.73
CA ASN A 422 -6.55 35.91 -20.13
C ASN A 422 -7.15 37.10 -19.36
N ALA A 423 -6.35 37.84 -18.59
CA ALA A 423 -6.80 39.09 -17.98
C ALA A 423 -6.84 40.21 -19.05
N PRO A 424 -7.95 40.93 -19.24
CA PRO A 424 -7.97 42.08 -20.13
C PRO A 424 -7.04 43.16 -19.58
N ASP A 425 -6.17 43.67 -20.45
CA ASP A 425 -5.23 44.75 -20.18
C ASP A 425 -5.98 46.02 -19.76
N VAL A 426 -6.15 46.20 -18.45
CA VAL A 426 -6.56 47.49 -17.87
C VAL A 426 -5.28 48.21 -17.51
N GLY A 427 -4.93 49.17 -18.38
CA GLY A 427 -3.67 49.90 -18.34
C GLY A 427 -3.27 50.40 -16.96
N GLY A 428 -2.02 50.12 -16.61
CA GLY A 428 -1.37 50.59 -15.40
C GLY A 428 0.14 50.46 -15.52
N THR A 429 0.78 51.54 -15.95
CA THR A 429 2.19 51.92 -15.76
C THR A 429 3.19 50.83 -15.35
N ALA A 430 4.11 50.54 -16.28
CA ALA A 430 5.31 49.74 -16.08
C ALA A 430 6.14 50.22 -14.87
N VAL A 431 6.38 49.32 -13.92
CA VAL A 431 7.52 49.39 -13.00
C VAL A 431 8.32 48.11 -13.17
N SER A 432 9.44 48.24 -13.86
CA SER A 432 10.53 47.27 -13.88
C SER A 432 11.15 47.21 -12.48
N ALA A 433 11.12 46.04 -11.85
CA ALA A 433 11.88 45.78 -10.63
C ALA A 433 12.45 44.36 -10.64
N LEU A 434 13.73 44.29 -11.06
CA LEU A 434 14.83 43.53 -10.44
C LEU A 434 14.57 42.06 -10.05
N ARG A 435 15.02 41.16 -10.95
CA ARG A 435 15.64 39.90 -10.54
C ARG A 435 17.03 40.19 -9.96
N SER A 436 17.23 39.89 -8.69
CA SER A 436 18.55 39.68 -8.08
C SER A 436 18.43 38.60 -7.00
N GLY A 437 19.45 37.75 -6.93
CA GLY A 437 19.38 36.43 -6.32
C GLY A 437 19.28 36.39 -4.80
N LEU A 438 18.84 35.22 -4.33
CA LEU A 438 19.45 34.40 -3.27
C LEU A 438 18.96 32.97 -3.41
#